data_AF-A0A095ZD73-F1
#
_entry.id   AF-A0A095ZD73-F1
#
_cell.length_a   1.000
_cell.length_b   1.000
_cell.length_c   1.000
_cell.angle_alpha   90.00
_cell.angle_beta   90.00
_cell.angle_gamma   90.00
#
_symmetry.space_group_name_H-M   'P 1'
#
loop_
_entity.id
_entity.type
_entity.pdbx_description
1 polymer ?
#
loop_
_entity_poly.entity_id
_entity_poly.type
_entity_poly.pdbx_seq_one_letter_code
_entity_poly.pdbx_strand_id
1 'polypeptide(L)'
;MSTDTDNVIAFPGVRVAAEPATLIIGAVLTEEPQVVHRQFGINDRLTLRELSDALRVMFGWPGESAPTKFTLDGADGDDAGTDARNADAEVTVSLDTVIGDVLQDVGDTLTWHWGLWDHRLDVREAFARDDATPDALCIGGSGTIDGLWRGGRVANVAAPVDSDSDELPDGPDIAAINELLTGEQSIRNTLSTARDDVVDLIERSGVFEFVPLLQALDLRRPPGCTCVADDCLRMRALPAEAPDDAAGRDAALATLLCLSALTDEDIRHDVTSHVMDVLGWVADDGTPLTGEDVEELCADTWAVLEDVGVVGEDQVGVVDKLDLLREALRR
;
A
#
# COMPACT_ATOMS: atom_id res chain seq x y z
N MET A 1 -36.90 -13.45 -21.35
CA MET A 1 -37.26 -13.39 -19.92
C MET A 1 -35.95 -13.38 -19.17
N SER A 2 -35.44 -12.19 -18.85
CA SER A 2 -34.25 -12.02 -18.04
C SER A 2 -34.72 -12.01 -16.59
N THR A 3 -34.30 -12.99 -15.80
CA THR A 3 -34.55 -13.01 -14.36
C THR A 3 -33.63 -11.97 -13.73
N ASP A 4 -34.26 -10.86 -13.39
CA ASP A 4 -33.78 -9.85 -12.47
C ASP A 4 -33.59 -10.50 -11.09
N THR A 5 -32.35 -10.58 -10.63
CA THR A 5 -32.00 -11.01 -9.27
C THR A 5 -31.27 -9.88 -8.54
N ASP A 6 -31.85 -8.68 -8.59
CA ASP A 6 -31.60 -7.64 -7.59
C ASP A 6 -32.58 -7.85 -6.42
N ASN A 7 -32.11 -8.55 -5.40
CA ASN A 7 -32.47 -8.35 -3.98
C ASN A 7 -31.80 -9.44 -3.13
N VAL A 8 -30.50 -9.27 -2.87
CA VAL A 8 -29.87 -9.93 -1.73
C VAL A 8 -30.15 -9.06 -0.51
N ILE A 9 -31.15 -9.45 0.28
CA ILE A 9 -31.35 -8.91 1.63
C ILE A 9 -30.34 -9.64 2.51
N ALA A 10 -29.22 -9.00 2.81
CA ALA A 10 -28.28 -9.48 3.82
C ALA A 10 -28.96 -9.42 5.20
N PHE A 11 -29.13 -10.57 5.85
CA PHE A 11 -29.57 -10.64 7.24
C PHE A 11 -28.38 -10.28 8.15
N PRO A 12 -28.56 -9.49 9.22
CA PRO A 12 -27.48 -9.24 10.17
C PRO A 12 -27.07 -10.55 10.85
N GLY A 13 -25.81 -10.95 10.71
CA GLY A 13 -25.17 -11.93 11.59
C GLY A 13 -24.96 -13.36 11.08
N VAL A 14 -25.10 -13.65 9.78
CA VAL A 14 -24.65 -14.94 9.22
C VAL A 14 -23.94 -14.71 7.89
N ARG A 15 -22.66 -15.06 7.82
CA ARG A 15 -21.87 -15.01 6.58
C ARG A 15 -22.29 -16.10 5.59
N VAL A 16 -22.38 -15.72 4.32
CA VAL A 16 -22.24 -16.66 3.20
C VAL A 16 -20.77 -16.61 2.79
N ALA A 17 -20.06 -17.74 2.93
CA ALA A 17 -18.59 -17.86 2.94
C ALA A 17 -17.85 -17.56 1.61
N ALA A 18 -18.32 -16.64 0.76
CA ALA A 18 -17.71 -16.37 -0.55
C ALA A 18 -17.63 -14.90 -0.98
N GLU A 19 -18.39 -13.99 -0.38
CA GLU A 19 -18.42 -12.58 -0.80
C GLU A 19 -17.49 -11.73 0.08
N PRO A 20 -16.70 -10.81 -0.52
CA PRO A 20 -15.85 -9.89 0.25
C PRO A 20 -16.69 -9.06 1.20
N ALA A 21 -16.17 -8.82 2.40
CA ALA A 21 -16.85 -8.05 3.42
C ALA A 21 -15.97 -6.97 4.01
N THR A 22 -16.62 -5.91 4.49
CA THR A 22 -16.01 -4.95 5.40
C THR A 22 -16.43 -5.32 6.82
N LEU A 23 -15.47 -5.68 7.67
CA LEU A 23 -15.69 -5.95 9.09
C LEU A 23 -15.59 -4.64 9.87
N ILE A 24 -16.56 -4.37 10.74
CA ILE A 24 -16.47 -3.30 11.73
C ILE A 24 -15.86 -3.89 13.00
N ILE A 25 -14.67 -3.42 13.35
CA ILE A 25 -13.90 -3.91 14.49
C ILE A 25 -13.81 -2.82 15.56
N GLY A 26 -14.11 -3.19 16.80
CA GLY A 26 -13.70 -2.44 17.98
C GLY A 26 -12.30 -2.87 18.41
N ALA A 27 -11.43 -1.91 18.70
CA ALA A 27 -10.11 -2.16 19.26
C ALA A 27 -9.94 -1.40 20.57
N VAL A 28 -9.41 -2.07 21.58
CA VAL A 28 -9.20 -1.50 22.91
C VAL A 28 -7.80 -1.81 23.41
N LEU A 29 -7.06 -0.76 23.73
CA LEU A 29 -5.84 -0.81 24.54
C LEU A 29 -6.23 -0.46 25.98
N THR A 30 -5.95 -1.36 26.93
CA THR A 30 -6.19 -1.11 28.36
C THR A 30 -4.90 -1.33 29.12
N GLU A 31 -4.18 -0.24 29.41
CA GLU A 31 -2.98 -0.27 30.25
C GLU A 31 -3.00 0.93 31.18
N GLU A 32 -3.25 0.73 32.47
CA GLU A 32 -3.43 1.84 33.41
C GLU A 32 -2.24 2.82 33.39
N PRO A 33 -2.48 4.15 33.29
CA PRO A 33 -3.77 4.85 33.34
C PRO A 33 -4.46 5.07 31.98
N GLN A 34 -3.93 4.51 30.90
CA GLN A 34 -4.36 4.74 29.53
C GLN A 34 -5.42 3.72 29.10
N VAL A 35 -6.54 4.25 28.60
CA VAL A 35 -7.54 3.44 27.89
C VAL A 35 -7.78 4.11 26.55
N VAL A 36 -7.46 3.41 25.47
CA VAL A 36 -7.60 3.92 24.10
C VAL A 36 -8.54 3.02 23.33
N HIS A 37 -9.57 3.61 22.75
CA HIS A 37 -10.56 2.91 21.95
C HIS A 37 -10.47 3.36 20.49
N ARG A 38 -10.57 2.42 19.56
CA ARG A 38 -10.76 2.69 18.13
C ARG A 38 -11.90 1.83 17.60
N GLN A 39 -12.64 2.36 16.65
CA GLN A 39 -13.63 1.63 15.87
C GLN A 39 -13.35 1.90 14.41
N PHE A 40 -13.21 0.85 13.61
CA PHE A 40 -12.80 0.96 12.21
C PHE A 40 -13.45 -0.12 11.35
N GLY A 41 -13.60 0.19 10.06
CA GLY A 41 -13.91 -0.78 9.02
C GLY A 41 -12.62 -1.33 8.41
N ILE A 42 -12.56 -2.64 8.15
CA ILE A 42 -11.44 -3.30 7.47
C ILE A 42 -11.93 -4.30 6.42
N ASN A 43 -11.26 -4.35 5.28
CA ASN A 43 -11.49 -5.36 4.24
C ASN A 43 -11.01 -6.73 4.74
N ASP A 44 -11.93 -7.71 4.78
CA ASP A 44 -11.67 -9.06 5.27
C ASP A 44 -10.69 -9.87 4.43
N ARG A 45 -10.36 -9.40 3.21
CA ARG A 45 -9.38 -10.04 2.32
C ARG A 45 -7.94 -9.61 2.57
N LEU A 46 -7.72 -8.60 3.42
CA LEU A 46 -6.37 -8.24 3.84
C LEU A 46 -5.75 -9.33 4.71
N THR A 47 -4.43 -9.36 4.77
CA THR A 47 -3.65 -10.17 5.69
C THR A 47 -3.61 -9.57 7.09
N LEU A 48 -3.30 -10.37 8.11
CA LEU A 48 -3.05 -9.87 9.46
C LEU A 48 -1.86 -8.89 9.51
N ARG A 49 -0.89 -9.01 8.60
CA ARG A 49 0.18 -8.02 8.42
C ARG A 49 -0.38 -6.64 8.08
N GLU A 50 -1.23 -6.57 7.06
CA GLU A 50 -1.85 -5.30 6.64
C GLU A 50 -2.81 -4.74 7.71
N LEU A 51 -3.48 -5.61 8.46
CA LEU A 51 -4.24 -5.19 9.64
C LEU A 51 -3.34 -4.55 10.70
N SER A 52 -2.16 -5.13 10.96
CA SER A 52 -1.19 -4.54 11.90
C SER A 52 -0.71 -3.16 11.45
N ASP A 53 -0.48 -2.96 10.16
CA ASP A 53 -0.07 -1.66 9.63
C ASP A 53 -1.18 -0.61 9.80
N ALA A 54 -2.43 -0.98 9.51
CA ALA A 54 -3.58 -0.12 9.74
C ALA A 54 -3.74 0.24 11.23
N LEU A 55 -3.62 -0.74 12.14
CA LEU A 55 -3.68 -0.52 13.58
C LEU A 55 -2.54 0.36 14.09
N ARG A 56 -1.32 0.22 13.55
CA ARG A 56 -0.18 1.09 13.85
C ARG A 56 -0.53 2.56 13.58
N VAL A 57 -1.13 2.84 12.42
CA VAL A 57 -1.59 4.19 12.05
C VAL A 57 -2.73 4.66 12.98
N MET A 58 -3.75 3.84 13.22
CA MET A 58 -4.91 4.20 14.04
C MET A 58 -4.57 4.52 15.50
N PHE A 59 -3.59 3.81 16.08
CA PHE A 59 -3.11 4.03 17.45
C PHE A 59 -1.95 5.04 17.52
N GLY A 60 -1.35 5.41 16.39
CA GLY A 60 -0.26 6.38 16.31
C GLY A 60 1.08 5.82 16.78
N TRP A 61 1.30 4.52 16.62
CA TRP A 61 2.56 3.87 16.95
C TRP A 61 3.67 4.29 15.97
N PRO A 62 4.90 4.60 16.45
CA PRO A 62 5.99 5.05 15.60
C PRO A 62 6.49 3.93 14.66
N GLY A 63 7.10 4.31 13.54
CA GLY A 63 7.57 3.39 12.49
C GLY A 63 8.81 2.56 12.82
N GLU A 64 9.27 2.54 14.08
CA GLU A 64 10.30 1.58 14.52
C GLU A 64 9.65 0.22 14.75
N SER A 65 10.14 -0.83 14.09
CA SER A 65 9.53 -2.17 14.08
C SER A 65 9.53 -2.79 15.48
N ALA A 66 8.45 -2.60 16.23
CA ALA A 66 8.20 -3.39 17.43
C ALA A 66 7.91 -4.85 17.02
N PRO A 67 8.28 -5.84 17.84
CA PRO A 67 7.82 -7.21 17.64
C PRO A 67 6.29 -7.25 17.64
N THR A 68 5.73 -7.88 16.61
CA THR A 68 4.27 -7.94 16.41
C THR A 68 3.81 -9.38 16.26
N LYS A 69 2.69 -9.71 16.91
CA LYS A 69 1.96 -10.97 16.70
C LYS A 69 0.47 -10.77 16.90
N PHE A 70 -0.32 -11.71 16.39
CA PHE A 70 -1.73 -11.83 16.73
C PHE A 70 -1.98 -13.16 17.42
N THR A 71 -2.91 -13.15 18.35
CA THR A 71 -3.30 -14.34 19.08
C THR A 71 -4.81 -14.45 19.20
N LEU A 72 -5.28 -15.69 19.12
CA LEU A 72 -6.67 -16.03 19.38
C LEU A 72 -6.83 -16.36 20.86
N ASP A 73 -7.86 -15.80 21.48
CA ASP A 73 -8.33 -16.29 22.76
C ASP A 73 -8.83 -17.73 22.56
N GLY A 74 -8.34 -18.67 23.37
CA GLY A 74 -8.80 -20.05 23.30
C GLY A 74 -10.30 -20.10 23.53
N ALA A 75 -11.05 -20.65 22.57
CA ALA A 75 -12.49 -20.79 22.65
C ALA A 75 -12.88 -21.41 24.00
N ASP A 76 -13.80 -20.76 24.73
CA ASP A 76 -14.49 -21.39 25.85
C ASP A 76 -15.11 -22.70 25.33
N GLY A 77 -14.54 -23.82 25.76
CA GLY A 77 -14.88 -25.15 25.28
C GLY A 77 -16.30 -25.52 25.69
N ASP A 78 -17.26 -25.26 24.80
CA ASP A 78 -18.65 -25.68 24.94
C ASP A 78 -18.91 -27.09 24.37
N ASP A 79 -17.86 -27.91 24.20
CA ASP A 79 -18.00 -29.33 23.92
C ASP A 79 -17.61 -30.18 25.14
N ALA A 80 -18.65 -30.75 25.74
CA ALA A 80 -18.57 -31.62 26.89
C ALA A 80 -17.84 -32.92 26.53
N GLY A 81 -16.53 -32.96 26.75
CA GLY A 81 -15.81 -34.22 26.97
C GLY A 81 -14.55 -34.41 26.15
N THR A 82 -13.53 -33.57 26.34
CA THR A 82 -12.14 -34.00 26.11
C THR A 82 -11.20 -33.26 27.06
N ASP A 83 -10.17 -33.98 27.54
CA ASP A 83 -9.28 -33.63 28.65
C ASP A 83 -8.92 -32.13 28.81
N ALA A 84 -9.46 -31.54 29.89
CA ALA A 84 -9.21 -30.19 30.37
C ALA A 84 -7.78 -30.00 30.89
N ARG A 85 -6.78 -30.00 29.99
CA ARG A 85 -5.38 -29.70 30.34
C ARG A 85 -4.69 -28.63 29.51
N ASN A 86 -5.36 -27.99 28.55
CA ASN A 86 -4.81 -26.86 27.78
C ASN A 86 -5.90 -25.85 27.37
N ALA A 87 -6.69 -25.35 28.33
CA ALA A 87 -7.69 -24.31 28.05
C ALA A 87 -7.08 -22.89 27.90
N ASP A 88 -5.81 -22.71 28.31
CA ASP A 88 -5.14 -21.40 28.35
C ASP A 88 -4.05 -21.23 27.28
N ALA A 89 -4.04 -22.07 26.23
CA ALA A 89 -3.02 -21.98 25.19
C ALA A 89 -3.39 -20.88 24.19
N GLU A 90 -2.91 -19.66 24.43
CA GLU A 90 -2.93 -18.57 23.46
C GLU A 90 -2.28 -19.04 22.13
N VAL A 91 -3.08 -19.11 21.05
CA VAL A 91 -2.60 -19.58 19.75
C VAL A 91 -2.13 -18.39 18.93
N THR A 92 -0.84 -18.34 18.62
CA THR A 92 -0.29 -17.33 17.70
C THR A 92 -0.68 -17.65 16.26
N VAL A 93 -1.19 -16.64 15.55
CA VAL A 93 -1.61 -16.75 14.15
C VAL A 93 -0.52 -16.14 13.24
N SER A 94 -0.29 -16.75 12.07
CA SER A 94 0.68 -16.22 11.09
C SER A 94 0.22 -14.87 10.54
N LEU A 95 1.14 -13.92 10.38
CA LEU A 95 0.85 -12.59 9.82
C LEU A 95 0.36 -12.64 8.37
N ASP A 96 0.68 -13.70 7.64
CA ASP A 96 0.26 -13.86 6.24
C ASP A 96 -1.14 -14.51 6.12
N THR A 97 -1.80 -14.78 7.25
CA THR A 97 -3.18 -15.30 7.28
C THR A 97 -4.15 -14.19 6.89
N VAL A 98 -5.17 -14.51 6.09
CA VAL A 98 -6.22 -13.57 5.69
C VAL A 98 -7.15 -13.32 6.89
N ILE A 99 -7.55 -12.06 7.08
CA ILE A 99 -8.43 -11.65 8.19
C ILE A 99 -9.71 -12.50 8.21
N GLY A 100 -10.35 -12.67 7.06
CA GLY A 100 -11.59 -13.42 6.91
C GLY A 100 -11.48 -14.92 7.21
N ASP A 101 -10.27 -15.49 7.29
CA ASP A 101 -10.06 -16.87 7.72
C ASP A 101 -10.09 -17.02 9.25
N VAL A 102 -9.84 -15.92 9.97
CA VAL A 102 -9.69 -15.88 11.44
C VAL A 102 -10.87 -15.19 12.11
N LEU A 103 -11.37 -14.11 11.51
CA LEU A 103 -12.49 -13.29 11.97
C LEU A 103 -13.66 -13.50 11.00
N GLN A 104 -14.50 -14.50 11.32
CA GLN A 104 -15.60 -14.93 10.48
C GLN A 104 -16.93 -14.33 10.93
N ASP A 105 -17.17 -14.34 12.23
CA ASP A 105 -18.48 -14.04 12.80
C ASP A 105 -18.43 -12.82 13.73
N VAL A 106 -19.59 -12.18 13.89
CA VAL A 106 -19.75 -11.13 14.90
C VAL A 106 -19.52 -11.73 16.28
N GLY A 107 -18.67 -11.08 17.06
CA GLY A 107 -18.23 -11.56 18.36
C GLY A 107 -16.87 -12.25 18.34
N ASP A 108 -16.32 -12.58 17.18
CA ASP A 108 -14.95 -13.09 17.08
C ASP A 108 -13.96 -12.06 17.65
N THR A 109 -12.97 -12.56 18.38
CA THR A 109 -11.97 -11.73 19.04
C THR A 109 -10.55 -12.15 18.70
N LEU A 110 -9.69 -11.16 18.60
CA LEU A 110 -8.26 -11.34 18.31
C LEU A 110 -7.48 -10.35 19.16
N THR A 111 -6.35 -10.78 19.72
CA THR A 111 -5.44 -9.87 20.43
C THR A 111 -4.29 -9.51 19.52
N TRP A 112 -4.07 -8.21 19.31
CA TRP A 112 -2.93 -7.68 18.59
C TRP A 112 -1.89 -7.17 19.57
N HIS A 113 -0.67 -7.70 19.45
CA HIS A 113 0.46 -7.33 20.28
C HIS A 113 1.41 -6.44 19.49
N TRP A 114 1.72 -5.27 20.05
CA TRP A 114 2.71 -4.34 19.50
C TRP A 114 3.78 -4.07 20.58
N GLY A 115 4.91 -4.76 20.48
CA GLY A 115 5.94 -4.72 21.52
C GLY A 115 5.42 -5.27 22.85
N LEU A 116 5.18 -4.39 23.82
CA LEU A 116 4.63 -4.73 25.15
C LEU A 116 3.14 -4.40 25.29
N TRP A 117 2.51 -3.85 24.24
CA TRP A 117 1.16 -3.32 24.29
C TRP A 117 0.17 -4.30 23.66
N ASP A 118 -0.90 -4.61 24.41
CA ASP A 118 -1.92 -5.56 24.01
C ASP A 118 -3.23 -4.83 23.63
N HIS A 119 -3.71 -5.09 22.44
CA HIS A 119 -4.93 -4.49 21.90
C HIS A 119 -5.95 -5.59 21.64
N ARG A 120 -7.06 -5.58 22.37
CA ARG A 120 -8.17 -6.51 22.13
C ARG A 120 -9.00 -6.01 20.95
N LEU A 121 -9.17 -6.85 19.93
CA LEU A 121 -10.01 -6.61 18.78
C LEU A 121 -11.30 -7.44 18.90
N ASP A 122 -12.43 -6.83 18.59
CA ASP A 122 -13.75 -7.46 18.60
C ASP A 122 -14.52 -7.15 17.31
N VAL A 123 -14.96 -8.17 16.58
CA VAL A 123 -15.83 -7.99 15.39
C VAL A 123 -17.23 -7.63 15.86
N ARG A 124 -17.69 -6.43 15.50
CA ARG A 124 -19.02 -5.92 15.89
C ARG A 124 -20.07 -6.12 14.84
N GLU A 125 -19.69 -5.88 13.58
CA GLU A 125 -20.59 -5.95 12.43
C GLU A 125 -19.80 -6.40 11.20
N ALA A 126 -20.51 -6.93 10.19
CA ALA A 126 -19.93 -7.28 8.91
C ALA A 126 -20.91 -6.88 7.80
N PHE A 127 -20.40 -6.24 6.75
CA PHE A 127 -21.20 -5.76 5.62
C PHE A 127 -20.64 -6.28 4.31
N ALA A 128 -21.53 -6.56 3.35
CA ALA A 128 -21.11 -6.80 1.97
C ALA A 128 -20.33 -5.58 1.45
N ARG A 129 -19.24 -5.84 0.73
CA ARG A 129 -18.31 -4.80 0.26
C ARG A 129 -18.46 -4.58 -1.24
N ASP A 130 -18.33 -3.33 -1.65
CA ASP A 130 -18.12 -2.95 -3.05
C ASP A 130 -16.68 -2.47 -3.29
N ASP A 131 -16.31 -2.30 -4.56
CA ASP A 131 -14.98 -1.84 -4.97
C ASP A 131 -14.68 -0.38 -4.57
N ALA A 132 -15.70 0.40 -4.18
CA ALA A 132 -15.55 1.81 -3.80
C ALA A 132 -15.24 1.98 -2.30
N THR A 133 -15.48 0.95 -1.49
CA THR A 133 -15.24 1.00 -0.06
C THR A 133 -13.73 0.99 0.23
N PRO A 134 -13.17 1.87 1.08
CA PRO A 134 -11.76 1.82 1.46
C PRO A 134 -11.38 0.51 2.15
N ASP A 135 -10.13 0.06 2.04
CA ASP A 135 -9.66 -1.18 2.67
C ASP A 135 -9.55 -1.05 4.18
N ALA A 136 -9.25 0.16 4.68
CA ALA A 136 -9.25 0.49 6.08
C ALA A 136 -9.83 1.91 6.27
N LEU A 137 -10.73 2.07 7.24
CA LEU A 137 -11.30 3.37 7.58
C LEU A 137 -11.57 3.45 9.08
N CYS A 138 -10.95 4.40 9.77
CA CYS A 138 -11.25 4.70 11.17
C CYS A 138 -12.56 5.49 11.26
N ILE A 139 -13.55 4.93 11.96
CA ILE A 139 -14.90 5.48 12.08
C ILE A 139 -15.01 6.36 13.33
N GLY A 140 -14.26 6.01 14.38
CA GLY A 140 -14.24 6.76 15.63
C GLY A 140 -13.27 6.19 16.65
N GLY A 141 -13.14 6.89 17.78
CA GLY A 141 -12.28 6.45 18.86
C GLY A 141 -12.17 7.49 19.96
N SER A 142 -11.55 7.09 21.08
CA SER A 142 -11.26 7.95 22.21
C SER A 142 -9.92 7.59 22.84
N GLY A 143 -9.38 8.51 23.64
CA GLY A 143 -8.09 8.33 24.30
C GLY A 143 -6.90 8.55 23.36
N THR A 144 -5.80 8.94 23.99
CA THR A 144 -4.49 9.12 23.35
C THR A 144 -3.43 8.39 24.18
N ILE A 145 -2.40 7.91 23.50
CA ILE A 145 -1.25 7.29 24.15
C ILE A 145 -0.32 8.44 24.58
N ASP A 146 -0.12 8.60 25.90
CA ASP A 146 0.68 9.72 26.44
C ASP A 146 2.10 9.70 25.87
N GLY A 147 2.55 10.84 25.33
CA GLY A 147 3.89 11.03 24.77
C GLY A 147 4.01 10.91 23.24
N LEU A 148 3.06 10.23 22.56
CA LEU A 148 3.04 10.12 21.09
C LEU A 148 2.18 11.20 20.43
N TRP A 149 1.06 11.59 21.06
CA TRP A 149 0.16 12.65 20.57
C TRP A 149 0.33 14.00 21.29
N ARG A 150 0.95 14.03 22.47
CA ARG A 150 1.23 15.26 23.27
C ARG A 150 2.22 16.25 22.63
N GLY A 151 2.47 16.14 21.33
CA GLY A 151 3.37 17.01 20.58
C GLY A 151 2.85 17.40 19.20
N GLY A 152 1.57 17.16 18.85
CA GLY A 152 1.01 17.59 17.56
C GLY A 152 1.82 17.10 16.34
N ARG A 153 2.56 16.01 16.50
CA ARG A 153 3.51 15.48 15.53
C ARG A 153 3.41 13.96 15.52
N VAL A 154 2.36 13.46 14.89
CA VAL A 154 2.65 12.42 13.89
C VAL A 154 3.63 13.10 12.93
N ALA A 155 4.85 12.61 12.86
CA ALA A 155 5.99 13.33 12.29
C ALA A 155 5.84 13.77 10.82
N ASN A 156 4.72 13.48 10.14
CA ASN A 156 4.52 13.75 8.72
C ASN A 156 3.26 14.55 8.32
N VAL A 157 2.37 15.00 9.22
CA VAL A 157 1.27 15.90 8.81
C VAL A 157 1.06 16.99 9.86
N ALA A 158 1.60 18.17 9.59
CA ALA A 158 1.35 19.37 10.37
C ALA A 158 0.05 20.03 9.87
N ALA A 159 -1.05 19.85 10.59
CA ALA A 159 -2.19 20.77 10.45
C ALA A 159 -1.85 22.07 11.19
N PRO A 160 -2.08 23.26 10.58
CA PRO A 160 -1.92 24.53 11.29
C PRO A 160 -3.07 24.69 12.28
N VAL A 161 -2.75 24.70 13.57
CA VAL A 161 -3.73 25.00 14.62
C VAL A 161 -3.79 26.52 14.79
N ASP A 162 -4.95 27.13 14.52
CA ASP A 162 -5.24 28.50 14.89
C ASP A 162 -5.13 28.63 16.42
N SER A 163 -4.22 29.51 16.86
CA SER A 163 -3.63 29.51 18.20
C SER A 163 -4.47 30.21 19.29
N ASP A 164 -5.80 30.08 19.29
CA ASP A 164 -6.67 30.81 20.22
C ASP A 164 -7.62 29.94 21.07
N SER A 165 -7.47 28.61 21.07
CA SER A 165 -8.16 27.74 22.05
C SER A 165 -7.16 26.93 22.88
N ASP A 166 -7.02 27.27 24.16
CA ASP A 166 -6.26 26.53 25.19
C ASP A 166 -6.80 25.10 25.48
N GLU A 167 -7.82 24.66 24.74
CA GLU A 167 -8.36 23.30 24.80
C GLU A 167 -7.77 22.48 23.63
N LEU A 168 -6.70 21.74 23.90
CA LEU A 168 -6.26 20.66 23.00
C LEU A 168 -7.39 19.62 22.88
N PRO A 169 -7.71 19.13 21.68
CA PRO A 169 -8.77 18.15 21.51
C PRO A 169 -8.46 16.88 22.32
N ASP A 170 -9.41 16.46 23.15
CA ASP A 170 -9.30 15.32 24.08
C ASP A 170 -9.44 13.95 23.36
N GLY A 171 -9.02 13.84 22.09
CA GLY A 171 -9.27 12.68 21.26
C GLY A 171 -8.47 12.65 19.94
N PRO A 172 -8.50 11.50 19.24
CA PRO A 172 -7.76 11.33 17.99
C PRO A 172 -8.32 12.20 16.86
N ASP A 173 -7.43 12.72 16.02
CA ASP A 173 -7.83 13.31 14.74
C ASP A 173 -8.16 12.20 13.73
N ILE A 174 -9.43 11.84 13.67
CA ILE A 174 -9.94 10.80 12.76
C ILE A 174 -9.73 11.19 11.29
N ALA A 175 -9.76 12.48 10.96
CA ALA A 175 -9.54 12.92 9.58
C ALA A 175 -8.08 12.69 9.16
N ALA A 176 -7.12 13.09 10.01
CA ALA A 176 -5.70 12.84 9.75
C ALA A 176 -5.35 11.34 9.70
N ILE A 177 -5.95 10.52 10.58
CA ILE A 177 -5.78 9.06 10.54
C ILE A 177 -6.30 8.49 9.21
N ASN A 178 -7.49 8.90 8.76
CA ASN A 178 -8.07 8.40 7.52
C ASN A 178 -7.32 8.91 6.28
N GLU A 179 -6.77 10.11 6.31
CA GLU A 179 -5.90 10.63 5.25
C GLU A 179 -4.66 9.73 5.09
N LEU A 180 -4.03 9.32 6.19
CA LEU A 180 -2.90 8.40 6.17
C LEU A 180 -3.31 7.00 5.66
N LEU A 181 -4.39 6.42 6.20
CA LEU A 181 -4.86 5.08 5.80
C LEU A 181 -5.22 5.02 4.31
N THR A 182 -5.96 6.02 3.82
CA THR A 182 -6.39 6.07 2.42
C THR A 182 -5.27 6.48 1.48
N GLY A 183 -4.32 7.30 1.94
CA GLY A 183 -3.08 7.61 1.21
C GLY A 183 -2.22 6.37 1.00
N GLU A 184 -1.90 5.63 2.07
CA GLU A 184 -1.15 4.36 1.99
C GLU A 184 -1.87 3.32 1.12
N GLN A 185 -3.21 3.22 1.24
CA GLN A 185 -4.01 2.34 0.39
C GLN A 185 -3.96 2.76 -1.07
N SER A 186 -4.07 4.06 -1.35
CA SER A 186 -3.99 4.61 -2.70
C SER A 186 -2.63 4.30 -3.35
N ILE A 187 -1.54 4.43 -2.58
CA ILE A 187 -0.20 4.04 -3.02
C ILE A 187 -0.14 2.55 -3.36
N ARG A 188 -0.55 1.67 -2.44
CA ARG A 188 -0.56 0.21 -2.65
C ARG A 188 -1.42 -0.20 -3.85
N ASN A 189 -2.61 0.37 -3.97
CA ASN A 189 -3.51 0.11 -5.10
C ASN A 189 -2.87 0.50 -6.43
N THR A 190 -2.15 1.62 -6.46
CA THR A 190 -1.43 2.07 -7.65
C THR A 190 -0.29 1.12 -7.98
N LEU A 191 0.58 0.84 -7.03
CA LEU A 191 1.74 -0.02 -7.21
C LEU A 191 1.35 -1.45 -7.60
N SER A 192 0.20 -1.96 -7.13
CA SER A 192 -0.28 -3.31 -7.51
C SER A 192 -0.60 -3.47 -9.00
N THR A 193 -0.79 -2.36 -9.72
CA THR A 193 -1.03 -2.34 -11.17
C THR A 193 0.25 -2.15 -11.98
N ALA A 194 1.34 -1.74 -11.33
CA ALA A 194 2.65 -1.64 -11.93
C ALA A 194 3.34 -3.00 -11.94
N ARG A 195 4.34 -3.13 -12.82
CA ARG A 195 5.19 -4.31 -12.91
C ARG A 195 6.08 -4.44 -11.67
N ASP A 196 6.41 -5.67 -11.30
CA ASP A 196 7.09 -5.98 -10.02
C ASP A 196 8.46 -5.31 -9.89
N ASP A 197 9.20 -5.15 -10.99
CA ASP A 197 10.50 -4.49 -10.98
C ASP A 197 10.41 -2.95 -10.86
N VAL A 198 9.34 -2.33 -11.36
CA VAL A 198 9.04 -0.91 -11.11
C VAL A 198 8.72 -0.70 -9.63
N VAL A 199 7.93 -1.60 -9.02
CA VAL A 199 7.60 -1.54 -7.59
C VAL A 199 8.87 -1.71 -6.76
N ASP A 200 9.70 -2.72 -7.07
CA ASP A 200 10.99 -2.95 -6.40
C ASP A 200 11.93 -1.75 -6.49
N LEU A 201 12.04 -1.10 -7.66
CA LEU A 201 12.82 0.13 -7.82
C LEU A 201 12.32 1.26 -6.89
N ILE A 202 11.00 1.51 -6.86
CA ILE A 202 10.40 2.57 -6.03
C ILE A 202 10.63 2.27 -4.54
N GLU A 203 10.49 1.01 -4.12
CA GLU A 203 10.71 0.60 -2.73
C GLU A 203 12.18 0.71 -2.32
N ARG A 204 13.11 0.25 -3.16
CA ARG A 204 14.57 0.33 -2.89
C ARG A 204 15.09 1.76 -2.89
N SER A 205 14.59 2.61 -3.82
CA SER A 205 15.01 4.00 -3.92
C SER A 205 14.27 4.92 -2.94
N GLY A 206 13.10 4.53 -2.44
CA GLY A 206 12.25 5.38 -1.60
C GLY A 206 11.61 6.56 -2.34
N VAL A 207 11.70 6.63 -3.68
CA VAL A 207 11.18 7.74 -4.49
C VAL A 207 9.70 7.53 -4.79
N PHE A 208 8.86 7.68 -3.76
CA PHE A 208 7.39 7.56 -3.88
C PHE A 208 6.73 8.70 -4.68
N GLU A 209 7.50 9.71 -5.11
CA GLU A 209 7.04 10.82 -5.96
C GLU A 209 6.57 10.34 -7.35
N PHE A 210 6.94 9.13 -7.78
CA PHE A 210 6.42 8.51 -8.99
C PHE A 210 5.02 7.92 -8.83
N VAL A 211 4.50 7.73 -7.61
CA VAL A 211 3.19 7.10 -7.41
C VAL A 211 2.04 7.97 -7.98
N PRO A 212 1.98 9.29 -7.75
CA PRO A 212 0.99 10.15 -8.42
C PRO A 212 1.07 10.11 -9.95
N LEU A 213 2.28 9.94 -10.51
CA LEU A 213 2.47 9.77 -11.95
C LEU A 213 1.83 8.47 -12.43
N LEU A 214 2.10 7.34 -11.75
CA LEU A 214 1.51 6.05 -12.09
C LEU A 214 -0.02 6.06 -11.96
N GLN A 215 -0.56 6.77 -10.96
CA GLN A 215 -2.00 7.02 -10.81
C GLN A 215 -2.56 7.76 -12.02
N ALA A 216 -1.90 8.85 -12.44
CA ALA A 216 -2.31 9.65 -13.58
C ALA A 216 -2.20 8.89 -14.91
N LEU A 217 -1.21 8.00 -15.03
CA LEU A 217 -1.04 7.15 -16.21
C LEU A 217 -2.18 6.12 -16.31
N ASP A 218 -2.80 5.72 -15.20
CA ASP A 218 -3.87 4.72 -15.09
C ASP A 218 -3.52 3.42 -15.83
N LEU A 219 -2.63 2.63 -15.23
CA LEU A 219 -2.09 1.39 -15.83
C LEU A 219 -3.17 0.32 -16.11
N ARG A 220 -4.33 0.42 -15.46
CA ARG A 220 -5.47 -0.49 -15.69
C ARG A 220 -6.25 -0.14 -16.94
N ARG A 221 -6.06 1.06 -17.49
CA ARG A 221 -6.74 1.50 -18.70
C ARG A 221 -6.44 0.53 -19.83
N PRO A 222 -7.46 -0.09 -20.45
CA PRO A 222 -7.22 -0.94 -21.61
C PRO A 222 -6.56 -0.10 -22.71
N PRO A 223 -5.64 -0.67 -23.49
CA PRO A 223 -4.90 0.06 -24.50
C PRO A 223 -5.89 0.69 -25.49
N GLY A 224 -6.04 2.01 -25.40
CA GLY A 224 -6.69 2.84 -26.42
C GLY A 224 -5.73 3.23 -27.53
N CYS A 225 -4.47 2.79 -27.42
CA CYS A 225 -3.38 3.13 -28.31
C CYS A 225 -3.66 2.73 -29.76
N THR A 226 -3.39 3.65 -30.67
CA THR A 226 -3.33 3.36 -32.10
C THR A 226 -2.01 2.71 -32.53
N CYS A 227 -1.08 2.50 -31.60
CA CYS A 227 0.21 1.85 -31.84
C CYS A 227 0.07 0.40 -32.32
N VAL A 228 1.07 -0.05 -33.07
CA VAL A 228 1.09 -1.39 -33.68
C VAL A 228 1.23 -2.42 -32.55
N ALA A 229 0.51 -3.54 -32.65
CA ALA A 229 0.54 -4.61 -31.63
C ALA A 229 1.95 -5.13 -31.33
N ASP A 230 2.86 -5.05 -32.31
CA ASP A 230 4.27 -5.43 -32.16
C ASP A 230 5.03 -4.46 -31.25
N ASP A 231 4.79 -3.15 -31.38
CA ASP A 231 5.42 -2.12 -30.54
C ASP A 231 4.99 -2.30 -29.08
N CYS A 232 3.70 -2.57 -28.82
CA CYS A 232 3.23 -2.88 -27.47
C CYS A 232 3.92 -4.10 -26.86
N LEU A 233 4.19 -5.15 -27.65
CA LEU A 233 4.88 -6.34 -27.17
C LEU A 233 6.35 -6.03 -26.84
N ARG A 234 7.00 -5.19 -27.63
CA ARG A 234 8.37 -4.73 -27.38
C ARG A 234 8.45 -3.87 -26.12
N MET A 235 7.49 -2.95 -25.93
CA MET A 235 7.43 -2.12 -24.71
C MET A 235 7.27 -2.97 -23.45
N ARG A 236 6.41 -4.00 -23.48
CA ARG A 236 6.24 -4.94 -22.35
C ARG A 236 7.49 -5.78 -22.04
N ALA A 237 8.42 -5.89 -22.99
CA ALA A 237 9.64 -6.66 -22.83
C ALA A 237 10.80 -5.86 -22.22
N LEU A 238 10.68 -4.53 -22.12
CA LEU A 238 11.67 -3.67 -21.46
C LEU A 238 11.72 -3.96 -19.95
N PRO A 239 12.83 -3.71 -19.23
CA PRO A 239 14.15 -3.32 -19.70
C PRO A 239 14.79 -4.38 -20.61
N ALA A 240 15.42 -3.92 -21.68
CA ALA A 240 16.07 -4.78 -22.69
C ALA A 240 17.47 -5.25 -22.25
N GLU A 241 18.05 -4.60 -21.24
CA GLU A 241 19.37 -4.92 -20.69
C GLU A 241 19.40 -6.34 -20.14
N ALA A 242 20.60 -6.94 -20.18
CA ALA A 242 20.81 -8.33 -19.82
C ALA A 242 20.33 -8.62 -18.37
N PRO A 243 19.77 -9.81 -18.08
CA PRO A 243 19.24 -10.12 -16.75
C PRO A 243 20.25 -10.02 -15.61
N ASP A 244 21.55 -10.14 -15.90
CA ASP A 244 22.66 -10.00 -14.95
C ASP A 244 23.21 -8.57 -14.82
N ASP A 245 22.72 -7.63 -15.65
CA ASP A 245 23.06 -6.21 -15.57
C ASP A 245 22.03 -5.44 -14.72
N ALA A 246 22.19 -5.51 -13.40
CA ALA A 246 21.27 -4.84 -12.48
C ALA A 246 21.30 -3.31 -12.61
N ALA A 247 22.47 -2.71 -12.90
CA ALA A 247 22.63 -1.26 -13.02
C ALA A 247 21.92 -0.73 -14.28
N GLY A 248 22.13 -1.39 -15.43
CA GLY A 248 21.46 -1.02 -16.68
C GLY A 248 19.94 -1.17 -16.61
N ARG A 249 19.46 -2.20 -15.91
CA ARG A 249 18.02 -2.40 -15.71
C ARG A 249 17.39 -1.35 -14.79
N ASP A 250 18.05 -0.98 -13.70
CA ASP A 250 17.58 0.09 -12.82
C ASP A 250 17.59 1.45 -13.56
N ALA A 251 18.64 1.72 -14.35
CA ALA A 251 18.73 2.90 -15.22
C ALA A 251 17.58 2.98 -16.22
N ALA A 252 17.27 1.87 -16.89
CA ALA A 252 16.17 1.79 -17.85
C ALA A 252 14.80 2.08 -17.20
N LEU A 253 14.54 1.50 -16.02
CA LEU A 253 13.31 1.72 -15.28
C LEU A 253 13.15 3.18 -14.82
N ALA A 254 14.22 3.79 -14.29
CA ALA A 254 14.24 5.18 -13.90
C ALA A 254 13.97 6.10 -15.10
N THR A 255 14.58 5.80 -16.25
CA THR A 255 14.36 6.51 -17.53
C THR A 255 12.90 6.38 -18.01
N LEU A 256 12.31 5.19 -17.97
CA LEU A 256 10.91 4.97 -18.36
C LEU A 256 9.93 5.77 -17.48
N LEU A 257 10.18 5.84 -16.17
CA LEU A 257 9.39 6.66 -15.25
C LEU A 257 9.52 8.16 -15.57
N CYS A 258 10.74 8.65 -15.81
CA CYS A 258 10.97 10.04 -16.17
C CYS A 258 10.33 10.43 -17.52
N LEU A 259 10.42 9.55 -18.52
CA LEU A 259 9.77 9.75 -19.82
C LEU A 259 8.24 9.76 -19.70
N SER A 260 7.68 8.97 -18.77
CA SER A 260 6.24 8.95 -18.50
C SER A 260 5.74 10.26 -17.88
N ALA A 261 6.61 10.95 -17.13
CA ALA A 261 6.37 12.30 -16.65
C ALA A 261 6.56 13.39 -17.73
N LEU A 262 6.89 13.01 -18.97
CA LEU A 262 7.17 13.92 -20.09
C LEU A 262 8.25 14.96 -19.74
N THR A 263 9.25 14.54 -18.95
CA THR A 263 10.39 15.36 -18.59
C THR A 263 11.25 15.67 -19.82
N ASP A 264 11.86 16.86 -19.83
CA ASP A 264 12.94 17.17 -20.75
C ASP A 264 14.24 16.46 -20.33
N GLU A 265 15.27 16.60 -21.15
CA GLU A 265 16.57 15.94 -20.95
C GLU A 265 17.25 16.36 -19.65
N ASP A 266 17.33 17.65 -19.38
CA ASP A 266 17.99 18.18 -18.18
C ASP A 266 17.31 17.63 -16.90
N ILE A 267 15.98 17.70 -16.83
CA ILE A 267 15.24 17.17 -15.68
C ILE A 267 15.37 15.65 -15.59
N ARG A 268 15.32 14.94 -16.72
CA ARG A 268 15.50 13.49 -16.74
C ARG A 268 16.86 13.09 -16.20
N HIS A 269 17.93 13.76 -16.64
CA HIS A 269 19.30 13.51 -16.19
C HIS A 269 19.44 13.74 -14.69
N ASP A 270 18.91 14.85 -14.16
CA ASP A 270 18.96 15.14 -12.73
C ASP A 270 18.23 14.08 -11.90
N VAL A 271 16.99 13.73 -12.29
CA VAL A 271 16.16 12.77 -11.54
C VAL A 271 16.75 11.36 -11.62
N THR A 272 17.17 10.91 -12.80
CA THR A 272 17.74 9.57 -12.98
C THR A 272 19.07 9.42 -12.26
N SER A 273 19.96 10.41 -12.33
CA SER A 273 21.21 10.43 -11.54
C SER A 273 20.93 10.32 -10.05
N HIS A 274 19.94 11.06 -9.56
CA HIS A 274 19.54 11.01 -8.15
C HIS A 274 19.00 9.63 -7.75
N VAL A 275 18.12 9.03 -8.55
CA VAL A 275 17.61 7.68 -8.29
C VAL A 275 18.75 6.66 -8.24
N MET A 276 19.69 6.73 -9.18
CA MET A 276 20.84 5.81 -9.23
C MET A 276 21.78 6.00 -8.03
N ASP A 277 22.03 7.24 -7.60
CA ASP A 277 22.83 7.55 -6.39
C ASP A 277 22.18 6.98 -5.11
N VAL A 278 20.85 7.12 -4.95
CA VAL A 278 20.13 6.57 -3.79
C VAL A 278 20.16 5.05 -3.78
N LEU A 279 20.10 4.41 -4.95
CA LEU A 279 20.25 2.95 -5.09
C LEU A 279 21.69 2.47 -4.82
N GLY A 280 22.66 3.40 -4.75
CA GLY A 280 24.06 3.12 -4.48
C GLY A 280 24.86 2.74 -5.73
N TRP A 281 24.35 3.02 -6.93
CA TRP A 281 25.09 2.85 -8.17
C TRP A 281 26.08 4.00 -8.37
N VAL A 282 27.33 3.66 -8.63
CA VAL A 282 28.43 4.60 -8.84
C VAL A 282 29.28 4.13 -10.02
N ALA A 283 30.04 5.05 -10.61
CA ALA A 283 31.02 4.71 -11.64
C ALA A 283 32.17 3.87 -11.08
N ASP A 284 33.00 3.29 -11.96
CA ASP A 284 34.14 2.45 -11.59
C ASP A 284 35.17 3.15 -10.68
N ASP A 285 35.26 4.48 -10.75
CA ASP A 285 36.14 5.30 -9.93
C ASP A 285 35.49 5.73 -8.59
N GLY A 286 34.25 5.31 -8.34
CA GLY A 286 33.46 5.59 -7.15
C GLY A 286 32.75 6.94 -7.15
N THR A 287 32.74 7.66 -8.29
CA THR A 287 31.98 8.91 -8.42
C THR A 287 30.48 8.65 -8.72
N PRO A 288 29.57 9.57 -8.33
CA PRO A 288 28.16 9.46 -8.69
C PRO A 288 27.98 9.46 -10.21
N LEU A 289 27.05 8.63 -10.70
CA LEU A 289 26.68 8.58 -12.11
C LEU A 289 26.02 9.88 -12.54
N THR A 290 26.37 10.36 -13.74
CA THR A 290 25.69 11.47 -14.43
C THR A 290 24.54 10.95 -15.28
N GLY A 291 23.65 11.84 -15.73
CA GLY A 291 22.53 11.45 -16.59
C GLY A 291 22.98 10.83 -17.91
N GLU A 292 24.11 11.29 -18.47
CA GLU A 292 24.74 10.68 -19.65
C GLU A 292 25.20 9.24 -19.35
N ASP A 293 25.79 8.99 -18.17
CA ASP A 293 26.18 7.64 -17.76
C ASP A 293 24.95 6.73 -17.59
N VAL A 294 23.84 7.27 -17.07
CA VAL A 294 22.59 6.50 -16.94
C VAL A 294 22.01 6.14 -18.31
N GLU A 295 22.05 7.04 -19.30
CA GLU A 295 21.63 6.74 -20.67
C GLU A 295 22.53 5.69 -21.33
N GLU A 296 23.85 5.73 -21.09
CA GLU A 296 24.78 4.69 -21.57
C GLU A 296 24.50 3.33 -20.94
N LEU A 297 24.18 3.29 -19.64
CA LEU A 297 23.83 2.06 -18.92
C LEU A 297 22.55 1.40 -19.46
N CYS A 298 21.59 2.18 -19.99
CA CYS A 298 20.34 1.66 -20.56
C CYS A 298 20.26 1.76 -22.08
N ALA A 299 21.40 1.66 -22.78
CA ALA A 299 21.49 1.84 -24.22
C ALA A 299 20.61 0.85 -25.02
N ASP A 300 20.47 -0.40 -24.54
CA ASP A 300 19.63 -1.40 -25.21
C ASP A 300 18.15 -1.04 -25.13
N THR A 301 17.67 -0.58 -23.97
CA THR A 301 16.31 -0.05 -23.82
C THR A 301 16.15 1.22 -24.65
N TRP A 302 17.12 2.13 -24.63
CA TRP A 302 17.08 3.37 -25.41
C TRP A 302 16.90 3.12 -26.90
N ALA A 303 17.61 2.13 -27.45
CA ALA A 303 17.49 1.74 -28.85
C ALA A 303 16.08 1.23 -29.20
N VAL A 304 15.41 0.51 -28.29
CA VAL A 304 14.01 0.11 -28.47
C VAL A 304 13.09 1.34 -28.45
N LEU A 305 13.29 2.25 -27.50
CA LEU A 305 12.48 3.47 -27.37
C LEU A 305 12.58 4.37 -28.60
N GLU A 306 13.77 4.48 -29.20
CA GLU A 306 13.98 5.23 -30.44
C GLU A 306 13.27 4.57 -31.62
N ASP A 307 13.38 3.25 -31.76
CA ASP A 307 12.78 2.52 -32.90
C ASP A 307 11.24 2.50 -32.86
N VAL A 308 10.61 2.52 -31.67
CA VAL A 308 9.16 2.69 -31.53
C VAL A 308 8.70 4.16 -31.53
N GLY A 309 9.64 5.11 -31.63
CA GLY A 309 9.38 6.54 -31.69
C GLY A 309 8.99 7.20 -30.36
N VAL A 310 9.30 6.59 -29.21
CA VAL A 310 9.14 7.23 -27.89
C VAL A 310 10.18 8.34 -27.68
N VAL A 311 11.39 8.17 -28.21
CA VAL A 311 12.47 9.17 -28.25
C VAL A 311 13.01 9.32 -29.67
N GLY A 312 14.01 10.18 -29.89
CA GLY A 312 14.64 10.38 -31.21
C GLY A 312 14.06 11.53 -32.04
N GLU A 313 14.41 11.58 -33.32
CA GLU A 313 13.96 12.65 -34.24
C GLU A 313 12.52 12.42 -34.76
N ASP A 314 12.15 11.17 -35.01
CA ASP A 314 10.86 10.77 -35.59
C ASP A 314 9.85 10.33 -34.51
N GLN A 315 9.62 11.19 -33.51
CA GLN A 315 8.76 10.85 -32.37
C GLN A 315 7.27 10.72 -32.72
N VAL A 316 6.61 9.74 -32.10
CA VAL A 316 5.15 9.63 -32.14
C VAL A 316 4.47 10.75 -31.35
N GLY A 317 3.16 10.91 -31.55
CA GLY A 317 2.38 11.88 -30.79
C GLY A 317 2.42 11.59 -29.28
N VAL A 318 2.28 12.63 -28.45
CA VAL A 318 2.36 12.52 -26.98
C VAL A 318 1.39 11.47 -26.41
N VAL A 319 0.20 11.34 -27.00
CA VAL A 319 -0.79 10.34 -26.56
C VAL A 319 -0.29 8.91 -26.84
N ASP A 320 0.18 8.63 -28.06
CA ASP A 320 0.75 7.32 -28.41
C ASP A 320 2.00 7.01 -27.57
N LYS A 321 2.83 8.02 -27.29
CA LYS A 321 3.98 7.90 -26.40
C LYS A 321 3.59 7.43 -25.00
N LEU A 322 2.61 8.10 -24.37
CA LEU A 322 2.12 7.74 -23.04
C LEU A 322 1.46 6.35 -23.05
N ASP A 323 0.81 5.98 -24.15
CA ASP A 323 0.22 4.66 -24.29
C ASP A 323 1.29 3.56 -24.39
N LEU A 324 2.36 3.78 -25.16
CA LEU A 324 3.53 2.87 -25.21
C LEU A 324 4.23 2.74 -23.85
N LEU A 325 4.45 3.87 -23.15
CA LEU A 325 5.07 3.87 -21.82
C LEU A 325 4.19 3.19 -20.77
N ARG A 326 2.85 3.33 -20.87
CA ARG A 326 1.91 2.56 -20.04
C ARG A 326 2.11 1.06 -20.24
N GLU A 327 2.34 0.60 -21.47
CA GLU A 327 2.59 -0.81 -21.75
C GLU A 327 3.92 -1.32 -21.16
N ALA A 328 4.95 -0.48 -21.03
CA ALA A 328 6.20 -0.86 -20.36
C ALA A 328 6.11 -0.90 -18.83
N LEU A 329 5.25 -0.08 -18.22
CA LEU A 329 5.15 0.05 -16.77
C LEU A 329 4.08 -0.83 -16.12
N ARG A 330 3.06 -1.25 -16.89
CA ARG A 330 1.98 -2.09 -16.37
C ARG A 330 2.41 -3.55 -16.17
N ARG A 331 1.67 -4.22 -15.28
CA ARG A 331 1.75 -5.66 -15.07
C ARG A 331 1.15 -6.46 -16.25
#